data_AF-A0A8S3EC22-F1
#
_entry.id   AF-A0A8S3EC22-F1
#
_cell.length_a   1.000
_cell.length_b   1.000
_cell.length_c   1.000
_cell.angle_alpha   90.00
_cell.angle_beta   90.00
_cell.angle_gamma   90.00
#
_symmetry.space_group_name_H-M   'P 1'
#
loop_
_entity.id
_entity.type
_entity.pdbx_description
1 polymer ?
#
loop_
_entity_poly.entity_id
_entity_poly.type
_entity_poly.pdbx_seq_one_letter_code
_entity_poly.pdbx_strand_id
1 'polypeptide(L)' 'MSIGYGGLSLSIEGPSKADIECHDNEDGSCLVTYRPTEPGVYIVNVKFADKHVP' A
#
# COMPACT_ATOMS: atom_id res chain seq x y z
N MET A 1 -12.63 -19.41 2.41
CA MET A 1 -12.01 -19.16 1.09
C MET A 1 -11.48 -17.75 1.13
N SER A 2 -10.22 -17.58 1.53
CA SER A 2 -9.51 -16.31 1.38
C SER A 2 -8.99 -16.27 -0.05
N ILE A 3 -9.48 -15.34 -0.85
CA ILE A 3 -8.90 -15.07 -2.17
C ILE A 3 -7.53 -14.45 -1.90
N GLY A 4 -6.49 -15.26 -2.01
CA GLY A 4 -5.11 -14.79 -1.99
C GLY A 4 -4.85 -13.99 -3.26
N TYR A 5 -5.24 -12.72 -3.27
CA TYR A 5 -4.59 -11.73 -4.12
C TYR A 5 -3.13 -11.73 -3.69
N GLY A 6 -2.22 -12.14 -4.59
CA GLY A 6 -0.78 -12.18 -4.32
C GLY A 6 -0.34 -10.92 -3.59
N GLY A 7 0.16 -11.09 -2.36
CA GLY A 7 0.17 -10.07 -1.32
C GLY A 7 0.67 -8.71 -1.81
N LEU A 8 -0.25 -7.76 -1.94
CA LEU A 8 0.08 -6.38 -2.22
C LEU A 8 0.70 -5.79 -0.95
N SER A 9 2.00 -5.54 -0.99
CA SER A 9 2.75 -5.00 0.14
C SER A 9 2.93 -3.50 -0.04
N LEU A 10 2.46 -2.72 0.93
CA LEU A 10 2.58 -1.26 0.95
C LEU A 10 3.40 -0.85 2.18
N SER A 11 4.43 -0.03 1.97
CA SER A 11 5.18 0.60 3.07
C SER A 11 5.40 2.08 2.80
N ILE A 12 5.37 2.87 3.88
CA ILE A 12 5.64 4.31 3.83
C ILE A 12 6.82 4.59 4.76
N GLU A 13 7.86 5.18 4.20
CA GLU A 13 9.08 5.55 4.91
C GLU A 13 9.21 7.08 4.88
N GLY A 14 9.50 7.70 6.01
CA GLY A 14 9.55 9.15 6.10
C GLY A 14 9.85 9.64 7.51
N PRO A 15 9.77 10.95 7.74
CA PRO A 15 10.11 11.56 9.01
C PRO A 15 9.14 11.20 10.14
N SER A 16 7.91 10.80 9.84
CA SER A 16 6.95 10.33 10.83
C SER A 16 6.21 9.07 10.39
N LYS A 17 5.56 8.41 11.35
CA LYS A 17 4.62 7.33 11.05
C LYS A 17 3.38 7.92 10.38
N ALA A 18 3.01 7.39 9.22
CA ALA A 18 1.75 7.72 8.55
C ALA A 18 0.70 6.64 8.84
N ASP A 19 -0.52 7.05 9.17
CA ASP A 19 -1.66 6.14 9.16
C ASP A 19 -2.02 5.80 7.72
N ILE A 20 -2.28 4.52 7.48
CA ILE A 20 -2.57 3.96 6.17
C ILE A 20 -3.94 3.31 6.22
N GLU A 21 -4.81 3.70 5.31
CA GLU A 21 -6.13 3.11 5.13
C GLU A 21 -6.25 2.54 3.72
N CYS A 22 -6.73 1.31 3.62
CA CYS A 22 -7.02 0.66 2.34
C CYS A 22 -8.52 0.46 2.17
N HIS A 23 -9.03 0.82 1.00
CA HIS A 23 -10.42 0.61 0.61
C HIS A 23 -10.46 -0.19 -0.69
N ASP A 24 -11.08 -1.36 -0.66
CA ASP A 24 -11.32 -2.15 -1.86
C ASP A 24 -12.58 -1.60 -2.55
N ASN A 25 -12.45 -1.23 -3.82
CA ASN A 25 -13.57 -0.62 -4.56
C ASN A 25 -14.47 -1.67 -5.24
N GLU A 26 -14.31 -2.97 -4.97
CA GLU A 26 -15.05 -4.10 -5.57
C GLU A 26 -15.02 -4.17 -7.12
N ASP A 27 -14.27 -3.27 -7.77
CA ASP A 27 -13.98 -3.21 -9.22
C ASP A 27 -12.60 -3.83 -9.54
N GLY A 28 -11.96 -4.45 -8.55
CA GLY A 28 -10.59 -4.96 -8.65
C GLY A 28 -9.50 -3.90 -8.45
N SER A 29 -9.87 -2.69 -8.03
CA SER A 29 -8.93 -1.64 -7.61
C SER A 29 -8.97 -1.40 -6.10
N CYS A 30 -7.82 -1.13 -5.51
CA CYS A 30 -7.69 -0.72 -4.11
C CYS A 30 -7.27 0.75 -4.04
N LEU A 31 -8.05 1.56 -3.32
CA LEU A 31 -7.69 2.92 -2.94
C LEU A 31 -6.85 2.88 -1.66
N VAL A 32 -5.72 3.57 -1.67
CA VAL A 32 -4.84 3.72 -0.50
C VAL A 32 -4.78 5.18 -0.10
N THR A 33 -5.09 5.46 1.16
CA THR A 33 -4.98 6.80 1.75
C THR A 33 -3.89 6.79 2.83
N TYR A 34 -3.02 7.81 2.83
CA TYR A 34 -2.02 7.99 3.88
C TYR A 34 -2.11 9.39 4.51
N ARG A 35 -1.87 9.47 5.82
CA ARG A 35 -1.94 10.74 6.58
C ARG A 35 -0.62 10.98 7.34
N PRO A 36 0.32 11.77 6.78
CA PRO A 36 1.54 12.12 7.49
C PRO A 36 1.25 13.15 8.60
N THR A 37 1.98 13.05 9.71
CA THR A 37 1.83 13.97 10.86
C THR A 37 2.89 15.06 10.90
N GLU A 38 3.98 14.92 10.14
CA GLU A 38 5.06 15.90 10.06
C GLU A 38 5.42 16.23 8.60
N PRO A 39 5.81 17.47 8.31
CA PRO A 39 6.27 17.86 6.98
C PRO A 39 7.60 17.19 6.64
N GLY A 40 7.77 16.80 5.38
CA GLY A 40 9.03 16.28 4.86
C GLY A 40 8.82 15.35 3.67
N VAL A 41 9.88 14.64 3.29
CA VAL A 41 9.85 13.71 2.17
C VAL A 41 9.41 12.34 2.66
N TYR A 42 8.38 11.80 2.03
CA TYR A 42 7.87 10.46 2.27
C TYR A 42 8.03 9.62 1.01
N ILE A 43 8.45 8.37 1.19
CA ILE A 43 8.63 7.39 0.13
C ILE A 43 7.53 6.34 0.31
N VAL A 44 6.70 6.18 -0.71
CA VAL A 44 5.62 5.18 -0.74
C VAL A 44 6.07 4.03 -1.64
N ASN A 45 6.25 2.86 -1.05
CA ASN A 45 6.64 1.65 -1.76
C ASN A 45 5.42 0.74 -1.93
N VAL A 46 5.16 0.32 -3.17
CA VAL A 46 4.08 -0.61 -3.53
C VAL A 46 4.69 -1.82 -4.23
N LYS A 47 4.47 -3.03 -3.71
CA LYS A 47 4.95 -4.29 -4.30
C LYS A 47 3.78 -5.23 -4.54
N PHE A 48 3.79 -5.93 -5.66
CA PHE A 48 2.80 -6.94 -6.01
C PHE A 48 3.47 -8.29 -6.25
N ALA A 49 3.02 -9.31 -5.51
CA ALA A 49 3.27 -10.74 -5.73
C ALA A 49 4.73 -11.24 -5.77
N ASP A 50 5.75 -10.43 -5.40
CA ASP A 50 7.18 -10.80 -5.25
C ASP A 50 7.76 -11.79 -6.31
N LYS A 51 7.20 -11.84 -7.53
CA LYS A 51 7.55 -12.81 -8.58
C LYS A 51 7.46 -12.23 -9.98
N HIS A 52 8.43 -12.61 -10.81
CA HIS A 52 8.43 -12.40 -12.26
C HIS A 52 7.42 -13.37 -12.92
N VAL A 53 6.58 -12.87 -13.81
CA VAL A 53 5.59 -13.66 -14.58
C VAL A 53 6.30 -14.22 -15.85
N PRO A 54 6.03 -15.47 -16.29
CA PRO A 54 6.67 -16.10 -17.46
C PRO A 54 6.33 -15.46 -18.81
#